data_AF-A0A526MR68-F1
#
_entry.id   AF-A0A526MR68-F1
#
_cell.length_a   1.000
_cell.length_b   1.000
_cell.length_c   1.000
_cell.angle_alpha   90.00
_cell.angle_beta   90.00
_cell.angle_gamma   90.00
#
_symmetry.space_group_name_H-M   'P 1'
#
loop_
_entity.id
_entity.type
_entity.pdbx_description
1 polymer ?
#
loop_
_entity_poly.entity_id
_entity_poly.type
_entity_poly.pdbx_seq_one_letter_code
_entity_poly.pdbx_strand_id
1 'polypeptide(L)'
;MTDRSSTMSPVQQELIVTSGLRTVAPARHHSKVVKFISEVAKAAANDAPTSVEIFSDSGHWYCRVRRGHEKTRPMGPYTKQQAERIQEARRMSIAERGTSRIIFE
;
A
#
# COMPACT_ATOMS: atom_id res chain seq x y z
N MET A 1 -39.30 12.49 56.22
CA MET A 1 -37.86 12.63 56.52
C MET A 1 -37.13 11.64 55.63
N THR A 2 -36.30 12.19 54.76
CA THR A 2 -35.44 11.52 53.77
C THR A 2 -34.41 10.62 54.46
N ASP A 3 -34.05 9.46 53.89
CA ASP A 3 -32.72 9.26 53.26
C ASP A 3 -32.55 7.82 52.69
N ARG A 4 -31.95 7.77 51.49
CA ARG A 4 -30.93 6.84 50.99
C ARG A 4 -31.03 5.31 51.20
N SER A 5 -30.97 4.57 50.09
CA SER A 5 -29.69 4.08 49.52
C SER A 5 -29.93 3.09 48.38
N SER A 6 -29.14 3.27 47.32
CA SER A 6 -28.99 2.43 46.14
C SER A 6 -28.53 0.99 46.44
N THR A 7 -28.85 0.06 45.53
CA THR A 7 -27.87 -0.88 44.95
C THR A 7 -28.46 -1.59 43.73
N MET A 8 -27.75 -1.49 42.59
CA MET A 8 -27.97 -2.31 41.39
C MET A 8 -27.68 -3.79 41.69
N SER A 9 -28.38 -4.70 41.01
CA SER A 9 -27.77 -5.99 40.66
C SER A 9 -28.42 -6.61 39.42
N PRO A 10 -27.62 -7.29 38.56
CA PRO A 10 -28.04 -7.75 37.25
C PRO A 10 -28.77 -9.10 37.35
N VAL A 11 -29.78 -9.30 36.51
CA VAL A 11 -30.39 -10.62 36.32
C VAL A 11 -29.39 -11.51 35.59
N GLN A 12 -28.65 -12.29 36.35
CA GLN A 12 -28.10 -13.56 35.90
C GLN A 12 -29.16 -14.63 36.17
N GLN A 13 -29.67 -15.26 35.11
CA GLN A 13 -30.29 -16.57 35.24
C GLN A 13 -29.57 -17.50 34.28
N GLU A 14 -28.82 -18.41 34.90
CA GLU A 14 -28.19 -19.58 34.30
C GLU A 14 -29.21 -20.42 33.53
N LEU A 15 -28.78 -20.97 32.40
CA LEU A 15 -29.25 -22.28 31.98
C LEU A 15 -28.07 -23.12 31.49
N ILE A 16 -27.46 -23.80 32.47
CA ILE A 16 -27.04 -25.20 32.47
C ILE A 16 -26.45 -25.76 31.16
N VAL A 17 -25.15 -26.06 31.24
CA VAL A 17 -24.34 -26.84 30.31
C VAL A 17 -24.89 -28.26 30.13
N THR A 18 -25.16 -28.67 28.88
CA THR A 18 -25.06 -30.09 28.45
C THR A 18 -24.50 -30.19 27.03
N SER A 19 -23.66 -31.20 26.86
CA SER A 19 -22.73 -31.52 25.76
C SER A 19 -23.37 -31.70 24.37
N GLY A 20 -22.64 -31.31 23.31
CA GLY A 20 -22.77 -31.94 21.99
C GLY A 20 -22.65 -31.00 20.78
N LEU A 21 -21.55 -31.13 20.02
CA LEU A 21 -21.30 -30.60 18.67
C LEU A 21 -21.23 -29.07 18.51
N ARG A 22 -20.01 -28.53 18.62
CA ARG A 22 -19.65 -27.26 17.93
C ARG A 22 -19.77 -27.50 16.42
N THR A 23 -20.85 -27.03 15.82
CA THR A 23 -20.91 -26.83 14.38
C THR A 23 -19.97 -25.68 14.05
N VAL A 24 -18.75 -26.03 13.61
CA VAL A 24 -17.81 -25.05 13.07
C VAL A 24 -18.40 -24.59 11.74
N ALA A 25 -18.92 -23.36 11.70
CA ALA A 25 -19.32 -22.73 10.45
C ALA A 25 -18.10 -22.68 9.53
N PRO A 26 -18.20 -23.10 8.25
CA PRO A 26 -17.08 -22.99 7.33
C PRO A 26 -16.67 -21.52 7.20
N ALA A 27 -15.42 -21.22 7.49
CA ALA A 27 -14.84 -19.93 7.14
C ALA A 27 -14.97 -19.78 5.61
N ARG A 28 -15.83 -18.85 5.16
CA ARG A 28 -15.98 -18.54 3.74
C ARG A 28 -14.70 -17.85 3.27
N HIS A 29 -13.73 -18.64 2.84
CA HIS A 29 -12.51 -18.14 2.23
C HIS A 29 -12.86 -17.58 0.85
N HIS A 30 -13.04 -16.25 0.75
CA HIS A 30 -13.21 -15.56 -0.51
C HIS A 30 -11.85 -15.38 -1.19
N SER A 31 -11.36 -16.42 -1.88
CA SER A 31 -10.26 -16.27 -2.81
C SER A 31 -10.79 -15.67 -4.12
N LYS A 32 -10.41 -14.42 -4.41
CA LYS A 32 -10.66 -13.81 -5.73
C LYS A 32 -9.45 -14.07 -6.63
N VAL A 33 -9.66 -14.78 -7.73
CA VAL A 33 -8.63 -14.97 -8.76
C VAL A 33 -8.56 -13.69 -9.59
N VAL A 34 -7.44 -12.98 -9.53
CA VAL A 34 -7.17 -11.81 -10.38
C VAL A 34 -6.55 -12.31 -11.68
N LYS A 35 -7.29 -12.22 -12.79
CA LYS A 35 -6.79 -12.57 -14.12
C LYS A 35 -6.25 -11.31 -14.79
N PHE A 36 -4.94 -11.17 -14.87
CA PHE A 36 -4.31 -10.09 -15.63
C PHE A 36 -4.52 -10.33 -17.13
N ILE A 37 -5.11 -9.35 -17.81
CA ILE A 37 -5.44 -9.43 -19.23
C ILE A 37 -4.13 -9.27 -20.03
N SER A 38 -3.80 -10.24 -20.88
CA SER A 38 -2.56 -10.28 -21.67
C SER A 38 -2.39 -9.10 -22.63
N GLU A 39 -3.48 -8.41 -22.94
CA GLU A 39 -3.48 -7.23 -23.81
C GLU A 39 -2.79 -6.02 -23.16
N VAL A 40 -2.87 -5.89 -21.83
CA VAL A 40 -2.11 -4.88 -21.06
C VAL A 40 -0.61 -5.17 -21.13
N ALA A 41 -0.21 -6.44 -21.15
CA ALA A 41 1.19 -6.82 -21.27
C ALA A 41 1.77 -6.50 -22.65
N LYS A 42 0.97 -6.57 -23.72
CA LYS A 42 1.41 -6.23 -25.09
C LYS A 42 1.60 -4.73 -25.29
N ALA A 43 0.77 -3.88 -24.69
CA ALA A 43 0.93 -2.43 -24.75
C ALA A 43 2.19 -1.95 -24.00
N ALA A 44 2.57 -2.63 -22.92
CA ALA A 44 3.78 -2.34 -22.13
C ALA A 44 5.06 -2.99 -22.69
N ALA A 45 4.97 -3.91 -23.66
CA ALA A 45 6.12 -4.67 -24.14
C ALA A 45 7.06 -3.86 -25.06
N ASN A 46 6.56 -2.79 -25.70
CA ASN A 46 7.34 -2.03 -26.67
C ASN A 46 8.13 -0.86 -26.06
N ASP A 47 7.78 -0.42 -24.86
CA ASP A 47 8.51 0.61 -24.13
C ASP A 47 9.12 0.02 -22.85
N ALA A 48 10.41 0.20 -22.65
CA ALA A 48 11.06 -0.23 -21.42
C ALA A 48 10.36 0.43 -20.21
N PRO A 49 9.97 -0.33 -19.17
CA PRO A 49 9.18 0.20 -18.06
C PRO A 49 9.94 1.34 -17.38
N THR A 50 9.24 2.45 -17.18
CA THR A 50 9.78 3.62 -16.48
C THR A 50 9.59 3.47 -14.98
N SER A 51 10.68 3.58 -14.21
CA SER A 51 10.69 3.49 -12.76
C SER A 51 11.37 4.71 -12.12
N VAL A 52 10.88 5.13 -10.96
CA VAL A 52 11.54 6.17 -10.15
C VAL A 52 12.36 5.50 -9.05
N GLU A 53 13.67 5.73 -9.06
CA GLU A 53 14.64 5.19 -8.13
C GLU A 53 15.04 6.23 -7.08
N ILE A 54 15.18 5.81 -5.83
CA ILE A 54 15.91 6.57 -4.81
C ILE A 54 17.15 5.78 -4.39
N PHE A 55 18.25 6.48 -4.16
CA PHE A 55 19.50 5.88 -3.70
C PHE A 55 20.25 6.84 -2.78
N SER A 56 21.10 6.29 -1.93
CA SER A 56 22.00 7.07 -1.09
C SER A 56 23.40 7.09 -1.70
N ASP A 57 24.02 8.27 -1.76
CA ASP A 57 25.42 8.45 -2.10
C ASP A 57 26.07 9.42 -1.09
N SER A 58 27.20 9.03 -0.51
CA SER A 58 27.90 9.78 0.55
C SER A 58 27.00 10.29 1.70
N GLY A 59 25.97 9.54 2.08
CA GLY A 59 25.03 9.92 3.15
C GLY A 59 23.91 10.89 2.72
N HIS A 60 23.90 11.30 1.45
CA HIS A 60 22.85 12.10 0.85
C HIS A 60 21.91 11.24 0.02
N TRP A 61 20.62 11.59 0.00
CA TRP A 61 19.63 10.86 -0.80
C TRP A 61 19.36 11.57 -2.12
N TYR A 62 19.22 10.79 -3.17
CA TYR A 62 18.96 11.27 -4.51
C TYR A 62 17.80 10.49 -5.12
N CYS A 63 17.12 11.13 -6.07
CA CYS A 63 16.05 10.54 -6.86
C CYS A 63 16.40 10.66 -8.35
N ARG A 64 16.13 9.61 -9.14
CA ARG A 64 16.23 9.67 -10.60
C ARG A 64 15.16 8.81 -11.24
N VAL A 65 14.88 9.06 -12.51
CA VAL A 65 14.01 8.20 -13.32
C VAL A 65 14.87 7.31 -14.20
N ARG A 66 14.51 6.04 -14.30
CA ARG A 66 15.13 5.06 -15.19
C ARG A 66 14.11 4.55 -16.18
N ARG A 67 14.50 4.45 -17.44
CA ARG A 67 13.75 3.79 -18.52
C ARG A 67 14.69 2.81 -19.21
N GLY A 68 14.54 1.52 -18.94
CA GLY A 68 15.49 0.52 -19.44
C GLY A 68 16.92 0.81 -18.93
N HIS A 69 17.84 1.10 -19.85
CA HIS A 69 19.23 1.48 -19.57
C HIS A 69 19.44 2.99 -19.38
N GLU A 70 18.52 3.81 -19.90
CA GLU A 70 18.58 5.26 -19.83
C GLU A 70 18.21 5.77 -18.44
N LYS A 71 18.90 6.81 -17.98
CA LYS A 71 18.71 7.38 -16.63
C LYS A 71 18.70 8.89 -16.70
N THR A 72 17.89 9.52 -15.86
CA THR A 72 18.00 10.97 -15.65
C THR A 72 19.19 11.26 -14.74
N ARG A 73 19.68 12.51 -14.80
CA ARG A 73 20.57 13.05 -13.78
C ARG A 73 19.97 12.85 -12.38
N PRO A 74 20.78 12.49 -11.38
CA PRO A 74 20.36 12.48 -9.99
C PRO A 74 19.83 13.85 -9.57
N MET A 75 18.64 13.86 -8.96
CA MET A 75 18.07 15.03 -8.28
C MET A 75 18.32 14.91 -6.78
N GLY A 76 18.74 16.01 -6.17
CA GLY A 76 19.10 16.07 -4.75
C GLY A 76 20.26 17.05 -4.53
N PRO A 77 20.90 17.01 -3.35
CA PRO A 77 20.68 16.07 -2.26
C PRO A 77 19.38 16.31 -1.48
N TYR A 78 18.81 15.24 -0.93
CA TYR A 78 17.61 15.24 -0.08
C TYR A 78 17.86 14.52 1.25
N THR A 79 16.97 14.73 2.22
CA THR A 79 16.80 13.79 3.32
C THR A 79 16.05 12.54 2.85
N LYS A 80 16.15 11.44 3.59
CA LYS A 80 15.45 10.18 3.25
C LYS A 80 13.94 10.39 3.07
N GLN A 81 13.30 11.06 4.02
CA GLN A 81 11.86 11.31 4.00
C GLN A 81 11.45 12.22 2.82
N GLN A 82 12.29 13.19 2.45
CA GLN A 82 12.07 14.00 1.25
C GLN A 82 12.17 13.17 -0.02
N ALA A 83 13.20 12.30 -0.12
CA ALA A 83 13.38 11.43 -1.29
C ALA A 83 12.18 10.49 -1.49
N GLU A 84 11.63 9.92 -0.42
CA GLU A 84 10.42 9.07 -0.47
C GLU A 84 9.19 9.85 -0.97
N ARG A 85 8.94 11.06 -0.44
CA ARG A 85 7.84 11.93 -0.91
C ARG A 85 8.01 12.32 -2.38
N ILE A 86 9.22 12.66 -2.78
CA ILE A 86 9.55 13.05 -4.17
C ILE A 86 9.39 11.85 -5.10
N GLN A 87 9.78 10.65 -4.67
CA GLN A 87 9.58 9.42 -5.45
C GLN A 87 8.09 9.21 -5.75
N GLU A 88 7.23 9.35 -4.74
CA GLU A 88 5.78 9.17 -4.91
C GLU A 88 5.20 10.27 -5.81
N ALA A 89 5.55 11.53 -5.58
CA ALA A 89 5.10 12.65 -6.41
C ALA A 89 5.50 12.48 -7.89
N ARG A 90 6.72 11.99 -8.15
CA ARG A 90 7.17 11.67 -9.51
C ARG A 90 6.46 10.47 -10.10
N ARG A 91 6.22 9.41 -9.32
CA ARG A 91 5.47 8.23 -9.77
C ARG A 91 4.06 8.64 -10.21
N MET A 92 3.37 9.46 -9.41
CA MET A 92 2.07 10.02 -9.77
C MET A 92 2.15 10.91 -11.02
N SER A 93 3.11 11.84 -11.08
CA SER A 93 3.27 12.72 -12.25
C SER A 93 3.52 11.95 -13.55
N ILE A 94 4.29 10.86 -13.49
CA ILE A 94 4.55 9.98 -14.64
C ILE A 94 3.29 9.22 -15.03
N ALA A 95 2.52 8.72 -14.06
CA ALA A 95 1.26 8.04 -14.34
C ALA A 95 0.23 8.98 -14.99
N GLU A 96 0.16 10.23 -14.53
CA GLU A 96 -0.80 11.24 -15.03
C GLU A 96 -0.38 11.85 -16.38
N ARG A 97 0.89 12.20 -16.53
CA ARG A 97 1.39 13.03 -17.65
C ARG A 97 2.29 12.27 -18.61
N GLY A 98 2.57 11.00 -18.32
CA GLY A 98 3.56 10.23 -19.03
C GLY A 98 4.98 10.74 -18.81
N THR A 99 5.87 10.37 -19.72
CA THR A 99 7.32 10.56 -19.59
C THR A 99 7.90 11.50 -20.66
N SER A 100 7.04 12.14 -21.46
CA SER A 100 7.41 13.02 -22.58
C SER A 100 8.22 14.25 -22.17
N ARG A 101 8.09 14.70 -20.91
CA ARG A 101 8.80 15.85 -20.34
C ARG A 101 10.08 15.46 -19.57
N ILE A 102 10.46 14.19 -19.59
CA ILE A 102 11.63 13.68 -18.87
C ILE A 102 12.81 13.58 -19.84
N ILE A 103 13.91 14.21 -19.48
CA ILE A 103 15.16 14.17 -20.24
C ILE A 103 16.05 13.07 -19.64
N PHE A 104 16.39 12.09 -20.46
CA PHE A 104 17.30 11.00 -20.11
C PHE A 104 18.70 11.25 -20.70
N GLU A 105 19.73 10.73 -20.04
CA GLU A 105 21.12 10.68 -20.52
C GLU A 105 21.49 9.31 -21.08
#